data_AF-A0A949M7I2-F1
#
_entry.id   AF-A0A949M7I2-F1
#
_cell.length_a   1.000
_cell.length_b   1.000
_cell.length_c   1.000
_cell.angle_alpha   90.00
_cell.angle_beta   90.00
_cell.angle_gamma   90.00
#
_symmetry.space_group_name_H-M   'P 1'
#
loop_
_entity.id
_entity.type
_entity.pdbx_description
1 polymer ?
#
loop_
_entity_poly.entity_id
_entity_poly.type
_entity_poly.pdbx_seq_one_letter_code
_entity_poly.pdbx_strand_id
1 'polypeptide(L)'
;MKTLQRICLMGILAPLILVGCQKTDSFSPTEASNLKPLAVMYGRFISSNSGRGPKDQQELKAFIQSRPKDELSNLNVSDIESLFVSSRDKKPYKFKFDPKPAVPGQSANIFAWEQDGLEGKRYVAGTLGEILEVDEQKFRQLVPNP
;
A
#
# COMPACT_ATOMS: atom_id res chain seq x y z
N MET A 1 -73.37 1.55 20.32
CA MET A 1 -73.92 2.59 19.41
C MET A 1 -72.97 3.78 19.41
N LYS A 2 -72.45 4.13 18.22
CA LYS A 2 -72.01 5.47 17.75
C LYS A 2 -70.97 6.26 18.58
N THR A 3 -69.71 6.15 18.12
CA THR A 3 -68.80 7.24 17.65
C THR A 3 -69.05 8.69 18.08
N LEU A 4 -67.98 9.39 18.51
CA LEU A 4 -67.30 10.55 17.87
C LEU A 4 -66.52 11.35 18.94
N GLN A 5 -65.18 11.33 18.91
CA GLN A 5 -64.32 12.31 18.22
C GLN A 5 -64.09 13.60 19.00
N ARG A 6 -62.89 13.75 19.58
CA ARG A 6 -62.22 15.05 19.76
C ARG A 6 -60.72 14.90 19.51
N ILE A 7 -60.32 15.40 18.36
CA ILE A 7 -58.95 15.66 17.92
C ILE A 7 -58.41 16.81 18.77
N CYS A 8 -57.20 16.68 19.31
CA CYS A 8 -56.30 17.83 19.47
C CYS A 8 -54.85 17.37 19.67
N LEU A 9 -54.01 17.78 18.71
CA LEU A 9 -52.59 18.12 18.78
C LEU A 9 -51.73 17.47 19.88
N MET A 10 -50.70 16.72 19.48
CA MET A 10 -49.31 17.04 19.88
C MET A 10 -48.27 16.16 19.16
N GLY A 11 -47.29 16.82 18.54
CA GLY A 11 -45.90 16.36 18.49
C GLY A 11 -45.54 15.28 17.47
N ILE A 12 -45.21 15.71 16.25
CA ILE A 12 -44.33 14.95 15.35
C ILE A 12 -42.95 14.90 16.01
N LEU A 13 -42.62 13.78 16.67
CA LEU A 13 -41.29 13.51 17.19
C LEU A 13 -40.49 12.82 16.08
N ALA A 14 -39.79 13.62 15.28
CA ALA A 14 -38.82 13.13 14.31
C ALA A 14 -37.60 12.57 15.05
N PRO A 15 -37.24 11.28 14.92
CA PRO A 15 -35.96 10.82 15.39
C PRO A 15 -34.89 11.35 14.44
N LEU A 16 -34.14 12.36 14.90
CA LEU A 16 -32.83 12.68 14.36
C LEU A 16 -31.93 11.47 14.59
N ILE A 17 -31.89 10.57 13.61
CA ILE A 17 -30.87 9.53 13.56
C ILE A 17 -29.57 10.26 13.23
N LEU A 18 -28.81 10.59 14.28
CA LEU A 18 -27.39 10.91 14.19
C LEU A 18 -26.70 9.63 13.69
N VAL A 19 -26.73 9.41 12.37
CA VAL A 19 -25.74 8.55 11.72
C VAL A 19 -24.43 9.31 11.80
N GLY A 20 -23.76 9.15 12.94
CA GLY A 20 -22.38 9.52 13.08
C GLY A 20 -21.62 8.81 11.97
N CYS A 21 -21.07 9.59 11.05
CA CYS A 21 -20.04 9.14 10.15
C CYS A 21 -18.90 8.59 11.01
N GLN A 22 -18.87 7.27 11.21
CA GLN A 22 -17.65 6.61 11.60
C GLN A 22 -16.70 6.80 10.41
N LYS A 23 -15.73 7.70 10.58
CA LYS A 23 -14.52 7.67 9.77
C LYS A 23 -13.79 6.39 10.18
N THR A 24 -14.18 5.27 9.59
CA THR A 24 -13.33 4.10 9.51
C THR A 24 -12.15 4.54 8.65
N ASP A 25 -11.02 4.84 9.28
CA ASP A 25 -9.73 4.96 8.60
C ASP A 25 -9.50 3.65 7.86
N SER A 26 -9.96 3.61 6.62
CA SER A 26 -9.97 2.41 5.79
C SER A 26 -8.56 2.31 5.23
N PHE A 27 -7.63 1.81 6.04
CA PHE A 27 -6.31 1.45 5.54
C PHE A 27 -6.51 0.46 4.41
N SER A 28 -6.09 0.84 3.20
CA SER A 28 -6.24 -0.05 2.06
C SER A 28 -5.40 -1.31 2.29
N PRO A 29 -5.86 -2.50 1.87
CA PRO A 29 -5.11 -3.74 2.04
C PRO A 29 -3.69 -3.72 1.44
N THR A 30 -3.43 -2.83 0.48
CA THR A 30 -2.09 -2.58 -0.10
C THR A 30 -1.18 -1.83 0.87
N GLU A 31 -1.71 -0.89 1.64
CA GLU A 31 -0.97 -0.14 2.67
C GLU A 31 -0.59 -1.01 3.88
N ALA A 32 -1.33 -2.10 4.12
CA ALA A 32 -1.01 -3.10 5.15
C ALA A 32 0.03 -4.14 4.69
N SER A 33 0.48 -4.10 3.43
CA SER A 33 1.47 -5.05 2.90
C SER A 33 2.89 -4.70 3.35
N ASN A 34 3.73 -5.73 3.53
CA ASN A 34 5.18 -5.59 3.70
C ASN A 34 5.85 -4.83 2.52
N LEU A 35 5.17 -4.78 1.37
CA LEU A 35 5.62 -4.01 0.22
C LEU A 35 5.64 -2.50 0.49
N LYS A 36 4.80 -1.98 1.41
CA LYS A 36 4.69 -0.55 1.71
C LYS A 36 5.94 0.02 2.36
N PRO A 37 6.39 -0.50 3.51
CA PRO A 37 7.66 -0.06 4.09
C PRO A 37 8.84 -0.27 3.14
N LEU A 38 8.83 -1.34 2.34
CA LEU A 38 9.87 -1.58 1.34
C LEU A 38 9.91 -0.50 0.25
N ALA A 39 8.76 -0.10 -0.30
CA ALA A 39 8.65 0.95 -1.31
C ALA A 39 9.05 2.33 -0.75
N VAL A 40 8.65 2.64 0.48
CA VAL A 40 9.09 3.86 1.18
C VAL A 40 10.61 3.89 1.33
N MET A 41 11.21 2.77 1.75
CA MET A 41 12.66 2.67 1.90
C MET A 41 13.41 2.74 0.56
N TYR A 42 12.83 2.20 -0.51
CA TYR A 42 13.38 2.35 -1.86
C TYR A 42 13.40 3.82 -2.30
N GLY A 43 12.29 4.55 -2.12
CA GLY A 43 12.24 5.98 -2.43
C GLY A 43 13.24 6.81 -1.60
N ARG A 44 13.44 6.45 -0.34
CA ARG A 44 14.47 7.04 0.54
C ARG A 44 15.88 6.74 0.07
N PHE A 45 16.14 5.52 -0.41
CA PHE A 45 17.42 5.16 -1.00
C PHE A 45 17.74 6.10 -2.16
N ILE A 46 16.82 6.23 -3.13
CA ILE A 46 16.98 7.11 -4.29
C ILE A 46 17.29 8.54 -3.85
N SER A 47 16.48 9.08 -2.93
CA SER A 47 16.63 10.43 -2.41
C SER A 47 17.99 10.66 -1.74
N SER A 48 18.50 9.66 -1.01
CA SER A 48 19.79 9.73 -0.30
C SER A 48 21.00 9.47 -1.20
N ASN A 49 20.79 8.91 -2.39
CA ASN A 49 21.84 8.51 -3.32
C ASN A 49 21.82 9.34 -4.61
N SER A 50 21.45 10.62 -4.51
CA SER A 50 21.44 11.56 -5.65
C SER A 50 20.61 11.07 -6.85
N GLY A 51 19.48 10.42 -6.59
CA GLY A 51 18.60 9.88 -7.64
C GLY A 51 18.99 8.50 -8.16
N ARG A 52 20.09 7.92 -7.69
CA ARG A 52 20.53 6.57 -8.09
C ARG A 52 19.73 5.49 -7.38
N GLY A 53 19.27 4.48 -8.11
CA GLY A 53 18.68 3.28 -7.54
C GLY A 53 19.72 2.31 -6.96
N PRO A 54 19.31 1.38 -6.07
CA PRO A 54 20.18 0.31 -5.61
C PRO A 54 20.54 -0.62 -6.77
N LYS A 55 21.75 -1.18 -6.74
CA LYS A 55 22.29 -2.10 -7.75
C LYS A 55 21.61 -3.47 -7.70
N ASP A 56 21.23 -3.90 -6.50
CA ASP A 56 20.65 -5.21 -6.20
C ASP A 56 19.92 -5.17 -4.84
N GLN A 57 19.30 -6.31 -4.50
CA GLN A 57 18.57 -6.47 -3.25
C GLN A 57 19.49 -6.36 -2.02
N GLN A 58 20.76 -6.75 -2.14
CA GLN A 58 21.72 -6.71 -1.04
C GLN A 58 22.07 -5.27 -0.66
N GLU A 59 22.26 -4.38 -1.64
CA GLU A 59 22.51 -2.96 -1.39
C GLU A 59 21.31 -2.28 -0.75
N LEU A 60 20.10 -2.57 -1.23
CA LEU A 60 18.87 -2.05 -0.62
C LEU A 60 18.72 -2.53 0.83
N LYS A 61 18.95 -3.82 1.07
CA LYS A 61 18.88 -4.41 2.41
C LYS A 61 19.92 -3.79 3.35
N ALA A 62 21.16 -3.62 2.90
CA ALA A 62 22.21 -2.96 3.69
C ALA A 62 21.83 -1.51 4.03
N PHE A 63 21.21 -0.78 3.10
CA PHE A 63 20.69 0.55 3.37
C PHE A 63 19.61 0.54 4.45
N ILE A 64 18.63 -0.38 4.37
CA ILE A 64 17.57 -0.52 5.38
C ILE A 64 18.16 -0.87 6.76
N GLN A 65 19.12 -1.79 6.80
CA GLN A 65 19.84 -2.17 8.04
C GLN A 65 20.62 -1.01 8.66
N SER A 66 21.06 -0.03 7.86
CA SER A 66 21.73 1.17 8.35
C SER A 66 20.79 2.22 8.94
N ARG A 67 19.46 2.06 8.80
CA ARG A 67 18.49 3.06 9.29
C ARG A 67 18.33 2.99 10.81
N PRO A 68 18.06 4.13 11.48
CA PRO A 68 17.71 4.13 12.89
C PRO A 68 16.52 3.21 13.19
N LYS A 69 16.58 2.48 14.31
CA LYS A 69 15.51 1.56 14.73
C LYS A 69 14.15 2.24 14.88
N ASP A 70 14.16 3.51 15.31
CA ASP A 70 12.93 4.29 15.47
C ASP A 70 12.29 4.60 14.11
N GLU A 71 13.09 4.83 13.07
CA GLU A 71 12.60 5.01 11.69
C GLU A 71 11.93 3.73 11.17
N LEU A 72 12.56 2.58 11.41
CA LEU A 72 12.03 1.28 11.02
C LEU A 72 10.74 0.94 11.79
N SER A 73 10.73 1.20 13.10
CA SER A 73 9.55 0.99 13.96
C SER A 73 8.35 1.84 13.53
N ASN A 74 8.57 3.09 13.13
CA ASN A 74 7.51 3.98 12.60
C ASN A 74 6.88 3.47 11.30
N LEU A 75 7.56 2.57 10.58
CA LEU A 75 7.05 1.89 9.39
C LEU A 75 6.55 0.47 9.69
N ASN A 76 6.40 0.11 10.98
CA ASN A 76 6.04 -1.23 11.45
C ASN A 76 7.02 -2.33 10.98
N VAL A 77 8.30 -1.97 10.81
CA VAL A 77 9.37 -2.91 10.44
C VAL A 77 10.06 -3.39 11.71
N SER A 78 9.72 -4.59 12.17
CA SER A 78 10.40 -5.29 13.26
C SER A 78 11.44 -6.31 12.77
N ASP A 79 11.22 -6.88 11.59
CA ASP A 79 12.13 -7.81 10.92
C ASP A 79 12.37 -7.37 9.47
N ILE A 80 13.62 -7.06 9.15
CA ILE A 80 14.03 -6.59 7.83
C ILE A 80 13.90 -7.70 6.79
N GLU A 81 14.12 -8.97 7.15
CA GLU A 81 14.02 -10.09 6.20
C GLU A 81 12.58 -10.24 5.71
N SER A 82 11.62 -10.10 6.62
CA SER A 82 10.19 -10.20 6.30
C SER A 82 9.71 -9.18 5.25
N LEU A 83 10.42 -8.05 5.09
CA LEU A 83 10.08 -7.05 4.07
C LEU A 83 10.21 -7.57 2.65
N PHE A 84 11.07 -8.56 2.43
CA PHE A 84 11.35 -9.10 1.10
C PHE A 84 10.43 -10.28 0.74
N VAL A 85 9.45 -10.58 1.60
CA VAL A 85 8.50 -11.68 1.42
C VAL A 85 7.07 -11.13 1.45
N SER A 86 6.22 -11.58 0.52
CA SER A 86 4.81 -11.21 0.52
C SER A 86 4.09 -11.75 1.74
N SER A 87 3.32 -10.88 2.40
CA SER A 87 2.38 -11.30 3.44
C SER A 87 1.15 -12.02 2.86
N ARG A 88 0.87 -11.93 1.55
CA ARG A 88 -0.27 -12.57 0.87
C ARG A 88 0.10 -13.92 0.27
N ASP A 89 0.99 -13.93 -0.73
CA ASP A 89 1.34 -15.16 -1.47
C ASP A 89 2.46 -15.97 -0.79
N LYS A 90 3.03 -15.44 0.29
CA LYS A 90 4.09 -16.06 1.11
C LYS A 90 5.37 -16.38 0.35
N LYS A 91 5.56 -15.81 -0.84
CA LYS A 91 6.78 -15.96 -1.64
C LYS A 91 7.66 -14.72 -1.54
N PRO A 92 8.98 -14.85 -1.78
CA PRO A 92 9.84 -13.70 -1.95
C PRO A 92 9.32 -12.81 -3.08
N TYR A 93 9.34 -11.50 -2.89
CA TYR A 93 9.04 -10.59 -4.00
C TYR A 93 10.08 -10.77 -5.12
N LYS A 94 9.65 -10.55 -6.36
CA LYS A 94 10.56 -10.36 -7.48
C LYS A 94 10.96 -8.90 -7.56
N PHE A 95 12.14 -8.64 -8.11
CA PHE A 95 12.72 -7.31 -8.16
C PHE A 95 13.23 -6.96 -9.56
N LYS A 96 13.14 -5.68 -9.89
CA LYS A 96 13.86 -5.03 -10.98
C LYS A 96 14.62 -3.85 -10.41
N PHE A 97 15.94 -3.92 -10.50
CA PHE A 97 16.82 -2.84 -10.07
C PHE A 97 17.26 -2.03 -11.29
N ASP A 98 17.04 -0.73 -11.22
CA ASP A 98 17.48 0.22 -12.23
C ASP A 98 18.42 1.23 -11.55
N PRO A 99 19.68 1.39 -12.00
CA PRO A 99 20.58 2.38 -11.44
C PRO A 99 20.11 3.82 -11.66
N LYS A 100 19.23 4.06 -12.64
CA LYS A 100 18.67 5.38 -12.97
C LYS A 100 17.14 5.30 -13.05
N PRO A 101 16.46 5.08 -11.91
CA PRO A 101 15.01 4.97 -11.89
C PRO A 101 14.38 6.28 -12.38
N ALA A 102 13.28 6.15 -13.13
CA ALA A 102 12.53 7.28 -13.65
C ALA A 102 12.09 8.22 -12.53
N VAL A 103 12.22 9.51 -12.81
CA VAL A 103 11.88 10.61 -11.88
C VAL A 103 10.36 10.87 -11.87
N PRO A 104 9.83 11.56 -10.83
CA PRO A 104 8.42 11.92 -10.76
C PRO A 104 7.91 12.59 -12.05
N GLY A 105 6.79 12.09 -12.59
CA GLY A 105 6.19 12.57 -13.85
C GLY A 105 6.34 11.60 -15.04
N GLN A 106 7.12 10.53 -14.90
CA GLN A 106 7.13 9.39 -15.83
C GLN A 106 6.34 8.21 -15.24
N SER A 107 5.88 7.27 -16.07
CA SER A 107 5.11 6.10 -15.62
C SER A 107 5.78 5.39 -14.44
N ALA A 108 4.99 4.96 -13.44
CA ALA A 108 5.45 4.25 -12.24
C ALA A 108 6.50 3.19 -12.59
N ASN A 109 7.75 3.45 -12.24
CA ASN A 109 8.82 2.48 -12.46
C ASN A 109 8.64 1.37 -11.41
N ILE A 110 8.06 0.25 -11.81
CA ILE A 110 7.86 -0.89 -10.91
C ILE A 110 9.22 -1.53 -10.60
N PHE A 111 9.55 -1.62 -9.31
CA PHE A 111 10.79 -2.21 -8.84
C PHE A 111 10.59 -3.54 -8.09
N ALA A 112 9.37 -3.80 -7.58
CA ALA A 112 9.07 -5.04 -6.88
C ALA A 112 7.63 -5.52 -7.12
N TRP A 113 7.41 -6.84 -7.13
CA TRP A 113 6.08 -7.44 -7.31
C TRP A 113 5.95 -8.83 -6.69
N GLU A 114 4.71 -9.23 -6.41
CA GLU A 114 4.34 -10.59 -5.99
C GLU A 114 4.60 -11.62 -7.11
N GLN A 115 4.90 -12.87 -6.74
CA GLN A 115 5.12 -13.92 -7.74
C GLN A 115 3.80 -14.45 -8.27
N ASP A 116 2.96 -14.92 -7.37
CA ASP A 116 1.68 -15.55 -7.72
C ASP A 116 0.53 -14.58 -7.45
N GLY A 117 0.66 -13.76 -6.40
CA GLY A 117 -0.43 -12.93 -5.91
C GLY A 117 -1.57 -13.75 -5.30
N LEU A 118 -2.76 -13.16 -5.25
CA LEU A 118 -3.96 -13.79 -4.70
C LEU A 118 -5.17 -13.43 -5.58
N GLU A 119 -6.07 -14.39 -5.82
CA GLU A 119 -7.30 -14.18 -6.61
C GLU A 119 -7.06 -13.60 -8.02
N GLY A 120 -5.95 -14.01 -8.67
CA GLY A 120 -5.59 -13.54 -10.01
C GLY A 120 -5.10 -12.09 -10.07
N LYS A 121 -4.83 -11.47 -8.91
CA LYS A 121 -4.26 -10.13 -8.80
C LYS A 121 -2.93 -10.16 -8.06
N ARG A 122 -2.05 -9.21 -8.38
CA ARG A 122 -0.75 -9.04 -7.73
C ARG A 122 -0.60 -7.63 -7.19
N TYR A 123 0.12 -7.52 -6.08
CA TYR A 123 0.69 -6.24 -5.67
C TYR A 123 1.98 -5.96 -6.45
N VAL A 124 2.09 -4.72 -6.93
CA VAL A 124 3.29 -4.16 -7.54
C VAL A 124 3.65 -2.87 -6.81
N ALA A 125 4.95 -2.62 -6.63
CA ALA A 125 5.46 -1.40 -6.01
C ALA A 125 6.30 -0.60 -6.98
N GLY A 126 6.01 0.70 -7.04
CA GLY A 126 6.79 1.66 -7.78
C GLY A 126 7.84 2.36 -6.92
N THR A 127 8.81 2.97 -7.59
CA THR A 127 9.99 3.56 -6.95
C THR A 127 9.70 4.76 -6.05
N LEU A 128 8.48 5.32 -6.09
CA LEU A 128 8.08 6.51 -5.32
C LEU A 128 7.16 6.17 -4.13
N GLY A 129 7.04 4.89 -3.76
CA GLY A 129 6.28 4.45 -2.59
C GLY A 129 4.82 4.08 -2.89
N GLU A 130 4.42 4.11 -4.16
CA GLU A 130 3.11 3.65 -4.61
C GLU A 130 3.02 2.11 -4.61
N ILE A 131 1.86 1.60 -4.21
CA ILE A 131 1.51 0.19 -4.35
C ILE A 131 0.19 0.10 -5.09
N LEU A 132 0.17 -0.74 -6.12
CA LEU A 132 -1.02 -1.03 -6.90
C LEU A 132 -1.35 -2.51 -6.78
N GLU A 133 -2.63 -2.80 -6.60
CA GLU A 133 -3.17 -4.12 -6.89
C GLU A 133 -3.61 -4.16 -8.35
N VAL A 134 -3.09 -5.10 -9.12
CA VAL A 134 -3.29 -5.18 -10.56
C VAL A 134 -3.67 -6.59 -10.99
N ASP A 135 -4.55 -6.70 -11.98
CA ASP A 135 -4.82 -7.95 -12.67
C ASP A 135 -3.66 -8.34 -13.62
N GLU A 136 -3.75 -9.54 -14.20
CA GLU A 136 -2.75 -10.08 -15.12
C GLU A 136 -2.50 -9.18 -16.34
N GLN A 137 -3.54 -8.57 -16.91
CA GLN A 137 -3.40 -7.70 -18.09
C GLN A 137 -2.60 -6.46 -17.73
N LYS A 138 -2.96 -5.79 -16.63
CA LYS A 138 -2.28 -4.59 -16.16
C LYS A 138 -0.88 -4.91 -15.66
N PHE A 139 -0.67 -6.06 -15.01
CA PHE A 139 0.65 -6.53 -14.60
C PHE A 139 1.61 -6.63 -15.80
N ARG A 140 1.19 -7.25 -16.91
CA ARG A 140 2.02 -7.37 -18.13
C ARG A 140 2.35 -6.02 -18.77
N GLN A 141 1.49 -5.01 -18.64
CA GLN A 141 1.78 -3.66 -19.11
C GLN A 141 2.85 -2.96 -18.26
N LEU A 142 2.80 -3.16 -16.93
CA LEU A 142 3.71 -2.51 -16.00
C LEU A 142 5.06 -3.24 -15.88
N VAL A 143 5.06 -4.57 -16.07
CA VAL A 143 6.24 -5.43 -15.94
C VAL A 143 6.38 -6.30 -17.20
N PRO A 144 6.82 -5.73 -18.34
CA PRO A 144 6.82 -6.42 -19.63
C PRO A 144 7.81 -7.59 -19.76
N ASN A 145 8.69 -7.83 -18.77
CA ASN A 145 9.62 -8.97 -18.71
C ASN A 145 9.87 -9.36 -17.23
N PRO A 146 8.93 -10.09 -16.60
CA PRO A 146 8.92 -10.36 -15.16
C PRO A 146 9.79 -11.53 -14.69
#